data_AF-A0A2G6LKJ3-F1
#
_entry.id   AF-A0A2G6LKJ3-F1
#
_cell.length_a   1.000
_cell.length_b   1.000
_cell.length_c   1.000
_cell.angle_alpha   90.00
_cell.angle_beta   90.00
_cell.angle_gamma   90.00
#
_symmetry.space_group_name_H-M   'P 1'
#
loop_
_entity.id
_entity.type
_entity.pdbx_description
1 polymer ?
#
loop_
_entity_poly.entity_id
_entity_poly.type
_entity_poly.pdbx_seq_one_letter_code
_entity_poly.pdbx_strand_id
1 'polypeptide(L)'
;MWTLLDIKNIDSIKMYSKKDNLTKKLNETQTRKIVIDWNDSEIFDYRDKPFDSIYYPDYSYKLFVYHNGISSEFITSNYLMADKNKWTYIMSEKRDVEYFNKMWHE
;
A
#
# COMPACT_ATOMS: atom_id res chain seq x y z
N MET A 1 -13.42 -8.76 8.96
CA MET A 1 -13.52 -9.71 7.83
C MET A 1 -12.83 -9.04 6.66
N TRP A 2 -11.70 -9.58 6.20
CA TRP A 2 -10.97 -9.07 5.04
C TRP A 2 -11.71 -9.50 3.78
N THR A 3 -11.94 -8.55 2.87
CA THR A 3 -12.57 -8.85 1.57
C THR A 3 -11.48 -8.82 0.53
N LEU A 4 -11.32 -9.91 -0.23
CA LEU A 4 -10.44 -9.94 -1.39
C LEU A 4 -10.87 -8.83 -2.36
N LEU A 5 -9.90 -8.06 -2.86
CA LEU A 5 -10.17 -7.02 -3.85
C LEU A 5 -10.26 -7.65 -5.23
N ASP A 6 -11.43 -7.55 -5.86
CA ASP A 6 -11.54 -7.81 -7.30
C ASP A 6 -10.98 -6.61 -8.06
N ILE A 7 -9.97 -6.85 -8.89
CA ILE A 7 -9.35 -5.85 -9.77
C ILE A 7 -10.39 -5.09 -10.61
N LYS A 8 -11.50 -5.73 -10.99
CA LYS A 8 -12.58 -5.11 -11.77
C LYS A 8 -13.33 -4.02 -11.02
N ASN A 9 -13.26 -4.04 -9.69
CA ASN A 9 -13.91 -3.07 -8.82
C ASN A 9 -12.95 -1.95 -8.36
N ILE A 10 -11.70 -1.96 -8.84
CA ILE A 10 -10.72 -0.91 -8.58
C ILE A 10 -10.84 0.17 -9.66
N ASP A 11 -11.27 1.36 -9.27
CA ASP A 11 -11.41 2.50 -10.16
C ASP A 11 -10.03 3.10 -10.49
N SER A 12 -9.19 3.26 -9.46
CA SER A 12 -7.81 3.71 -9.60
C SER A 12 -7.01 3.55 -8.31
N ILE A 13 -5.69 3.53 -8.46
CA ILE A 13 -4.77 3.71 -7.35
C ILE A 13 -3.93 4.94 -7.60
N LYS A 14 -3.81 5.81 -6.59
CA LYS A 14 -2.86 6.93 -6.59
C LYS A 14 -1.82 6.70 -5.52
N MET A 15 -0.61 7.14 -5.79
CA MET A 15 0.51 7.07 -4.86
C MET A 15 1.04 8.48 -4.62
N TYR A 16 1.28 8.83 -3.36
CA TYR A 16 1.93 10.07 -2.95
C TYR A 16 3.33 9.77 -2.42
N SER A 17 4.34 10.49 -2.91
CA SER A 17 5.71 10.46 -2.40
C SER A 17 5.91 11.59 -1.38
N LYS A 18 6.27 11.22 -0.15
CA LYS A 18 6.57 12.20 0.89
C LYS A 18 7.83 13.01 0.55
N LYS A 19 8.85 12.34 -0.02
CA LYS A 19 10.12 12.95 -0.40
C LYS A 19 9.94 13.99 -1.51
N ASP A 20 9.18 13.65 -2.54
CA ASP A 20 9.01 14.52 -3.71
C ASP A 20 7.83 15.48 -3.55
N ASN A 21 7.00 15.28 -2.53
CA ASN A 21 5.75 15.99 -2.30
C ASN A 21 4.81 15.99 -3.53
N LEU A 22 4.72 14.85 -4.21
CA LEU A 22 3.97 14.68 -5.45
C LEU A 22 3.03 13.48 -5.36
N THR A 23 1.91 13.56 -6.07
CA THR A 23 0.97 12.44 -6.25
C THR A 23 0.91 12.04 -7.71
N LYS A 24 0.93 10.74 -7.98
CA LYS A 24 0.75 10.18 -9.32
C LYS A 24 -0.35 9.12 -9.30
N LYS A 25 -1.07 8.98 -10.42
CA LYS A 25 -1.95 7.83 -10.65
C LYS A 25 -1.08 6.66 -11.14
N LEU A 26 -1.21 5.50 -10.52
CA LEU A 26 -0.53 4.30 -10.97
C LEU A 26 -1.15 3.81 -12.29
N ASN A 27 -0.31 3.27 -13.17
CA ASN A 27 -0.76 2.68 -14.42
C ASN A 27 -1.46 1.32 -14.17
N GLU A 28 -1.98 0.71 -15.24
CA GLU A 28 -2.71 -0.56 -15.14
C GLU A 28 -1.83 -1.70 -14.59
N THR A 29 -0.59 -1.82 -15.06
CA THR A 29 0.37 -2.85 -14.61
C THR A 29 0.66 -2.72 -13.12
N GLN A 30 0.96 -1.51 -12.67
CA GLN A 30 1.19 -1.19 -11.26
C GLN A 30 -0.05 -1.46 -10.40
N THR A 31 -1.23 -1.08 -10.89
CA THR A 31 -2.50 -1.31 -10.19
C THR A 31 -2.76 -2.81 -10.02
N ARG A 32 -2.60 -3.60 -11.09
CA ARG A 32 -2.74 -5.06 -11.04
C ARG A 32 -1.77 -5.69 -10.04
N LYS A 33 -0.52 -5.24 -10.06
CA LYS A 33 0.51 -5.73 -9.14
C LYS A 33 0.13 -5.50 -7.68
N ILE A 34 -0.26 -4.29 -7.31
CA ILE A 34 -0.71 -3.97 -5.93
C ILE A 34 -1.87 -4.87 -5.51
N VAL A 35 -2.87 -5.07 -6.37
CA VAL A 35 -4.06 -5.85 -6.03
C VAL A 35 -3.73 -7.33 -5.83
N ILE A 36 -2.90 -7.91 -6.70
CA ILE A 36 -2.44 -9.30 -6.55
C ILE A 36 -1.64 -9.44 -5.26
N ASP A 37 -0.61 -8.62 -5.09
CA ASP A 37 0.28 -8.70 -3.93
C ASP A 37 -0.46 -8.43 -2.61
N TRP A 38 -1.50 -7.59 -2.62
CA TRP A 38 -2.36 -7.37 -1.45
C TRP A 38 -3.24 -8.58 -1.16
N ASN A 39 -3.92 -9.14 -2.16
CA ASN A 39 -4.76 -10.31 -1.96
C ASN A 39 -3.97 -11.52 -1.44
N ASP A 40 -2.69 -11.61 -1.82
CA ASP A 40 -1.77 -12.67 -1.39
C ASP A 40 -0.94 -12.30 -0.14
N SER A 41 -1.17 -11.12 0.44
CA SER A 41 -0.34 -10.61 1.53
C SER A 41 -0.49 -11.39 2.83
N GLU A 42 0.64 -11.59 3.53
CA GLU A 42 0.62 -11.90 4.96
C GLU A 42 0.15 -10.68 5.75
N ILE A 43 -0.80 -10.88 6.67
CA ILE A 43 -1.42 -9.81 7.46
C ILE A 43 -0.95 -9.90 8.91
N PHE A 44 -0.47 -8.78 9.44
CA PHE A 44 -0.06 -8.63 10.83
C PHE A 44 -0.92 -7.61 11.56
N ASP A 45 -1.17 -7.89 12.84
CA ASP A 45 -1.89 -7.00 13.74
C ASP A 45 -0.89 -6.14 14.54
N TYR A 46 -0.85 -4.85 14.22
CA TYR A 46 -0.02 -3.86 14.93
C TYR A 46 -0.87 -2.90 15.77
N ARG A 47 -2.15 -3.19 16.02
CA ARG A 47 -3.08 -2.28 16.74
C ARG A 47 -2.55 -1.81 18.08
N ASP A 48 -1.97 -2.73 18.85
CA ASP A 48 -1.48 -2.47 20.21
C ASP A 48 -0.09 -1.83 20.26
N LYS A 49 0.57 -1.63 19.11
CA LYS A 49 1.91 -1.04 19.04
C LYS A 49 1.85 0.42 18.57
N PRO A 50 2.85 1.27 18.93
CA PRO A 50 2.99 2.60 18.34
C PRO A 50 3.11 2.50 16.81
N PHE A 51 2.53 3.45 16.08
CA PHE A 51 2.53 3.42 14.60
C PHE A 51 3.95 3.53 14.02
N ASP A 52 4.80 4.33 14.67
CA ASP A 52 6.22 4.52 14.36
C ASP A 52 7.03 3.22 14.49
N SER A 53 6.49 2.19 15.16
CA SER A 53 7.13 0.86 15.22
C SER A 53 6.94 0.04 13.93
N ILE A 54 5.96 0.42 13.09
CA ILE A 54 5.73 -0.22 11.79
C ILE A 54 6.75 0.32 10.78
N TYR A 55 7.08 1.61 10.88
CA TYR A 55 7.95 2.32 9.94
C TYR A 55 8.99 3.14 10.69
N TYR A 56 10.24 2.67 10.68
CA TYR A 56 11.35 3.43 11.25
C TYR A 56 12.24 4.01 10.13
N PRO A 57 12.54 5.33 10.12
CA PRO A 57 12.09 6.35 11.07
C PRO A 57 10.68 6.92 10.78
N ASP A 58 10.14 6.72 9.57
CA ASP A 58 8.78 7.15 9.17
C ASP A 58 8.36 6.46 7.86
N TYR A 59 7.12 6.63 7.42
CA TYR A 59 6.65 6.18 6.11
C TYR A 59 7.27 6.97 4.95
N SER A 60 7.31 6.36 3.76
CA SER A 60 7.89 6.96 2.56
C SER A 60 6.83 7.41 1.56
N TYR A 61 5.71 6.68 1.48
CA TYR A 61 4.63 6.93 0.55
C TYR A 61 3.25 6.77 1.20
N LYS A 62 2.24 7.28 0.51
CA LYS A 62 0.83 6.94 0.78
C LYS A 62 0.19 6.33 -0.45
N LEU A 63 -0.63 5.31 -0.26
CA LEU A 63 -1.51 4.78 -1.29
C LEU A 63 -2.95 5.21 -1.05
N PHE A 64 -3.60 5.68 -2.10
CA PHE A 64 -5.03 5.97 -2.13
C PHE A 64 -5.68 5.01 -3.12
N VAL A 65 -6.46 4.09 -2.59
CA VAL A 65 -7.14 3.05 -3.37
C VAL A 65 -8.60 3.43 -3.49
N TYR A 66 -9.04 3.66 -4.73
CA TYR A 66 -10.42 4.01 -5.06
C TYR A 66 -11.11 2.77 -5.60
N HIS A 67 -12.16 2.31 -4.92
CA HIS A 67 -12.91 1.13 -5.29
C HIS A 67 -14.41 1.35 -5.06
N ASN A 68 -15.24 1.07 -6.06
CA ASN A 68 -16.69 1.31 -6.00
C ASN A 68 -17.06 2.72 -5.51
N GLY A 69 -16.28 3.75 -5.89
CA GLY A 69 -16.49 5.13 -5.43
C GLY A 69 -16.08 5.42 -3.97
N ILE A 70 -15.51 4.45 -3.26
CA ILE A 70 -14.96 4.60 -1.90
C ILE A 70 -13.44 4.76 -1.98
N SER A 71 -12.87 5.67 -1.18
CA SER A 71 -11.42 5.84 -1.06
C SER A 71 -10.89 5.28 0.25
N SER A 72 -9.86 4.44 0.16
CA SER A 72 -9.09 3.95 1.31
C SER A 72 -7.66 4.49 1.25
N GLU A 73 -7.17 5.03 2.37
CA GLU A 73 -5.79 5.51 2.50
C GLU A 73 -4.94 4.50 3.28
N PHE A 74 -3.73 4.30 2.77
CA PHE A 74 -2.71 3.47 3.38
C PHE A 74 -1.41 4.26 3.46
N ILE A 75 -0.66 4.07 4.52
CA ILE A 75 0.73 4.53 4.57
C ILE A 75 1.64 3.37 4.21
N THR A 76 2.75 3.66 3.54
CA THR A 76 3.65 2.62 3.06
C THR A 76 5.13 3.02 3.12
N SER A 77 5.97 2.00 3.28
CA SER A 77 7.42 2.07 3.10
C SER A 77 7.95 0.67 2.90
N ASN A 78 9.09 0.55 2.21
CA ASN A 78 9.67 -0.74 1.83
C ASN A 78 8.67 -1.63 1.09
N TYR A 79 8.31 -2.78 1.67
CA TYR A 79 7.28 -3.72 1.23
C TYR A 79 6.06 -3.74 2.17
N LEU A 80 5.98 -2.83 3.14
CA LEU A 80 4.93 -2.80 4.15
C LEU A 80 3.88 -1.75 3.81
N MET A 81 2.62 -2.15 3.85
CA MET A 81 1.46 -1.27 3.74
C MET A 81 0.63 -1.37 5.00
N ALA A 82 0.17 -0.24 5.55
CA ALA A 82 -0.65 -0.24 6.76
C ALA A 82 -1.89 0.62 6.57
N ASP A 83 -3.03 0.12 7.04
CA ASP A 83 -4.28 0.87 7.08
C ASP A 83 -4.36 1.78 8.31
N LYS A 84 -5.41 2.60 8.38
CA LYS A 84 -5.68 3.49 9.52
C LYS A 84 -5.89 2.76 10.86
N ASN A 85 -6.21 1.48 10.82
CA ASN A 85 -6.40 0.63 12.00
C ASN A 85 -5.13 -0.17 12.34
N LYS A 86 -3.99 0.11 11.70
CA LYS A 86 -2.72 -0.59 11.91
C LYS A 86 -2.75 -2.09 11.57
N TRP A 87 -3.63 -2.48 10.66
CA TRP A 87 -3.43 -3.74 9.96
C TRP A 87 -2.35 -3.56 8.92
N THR A 88 -1.33 -4.41 9.00
CA THR A 88 -0.13 -4.31 8.16
C THR A 88 -0.07 -5.49 7.21
N TYR A 89 0.15 -5.20 5.92
CA TYR A 89 0.24 -6.16 4.83
C TYR A 89 1.66 -6.21 4.30
N ILE A 90 2.16 -7.44 4.08
CA ILE A 90 3.42 -7.68 3.37
C ILE A 90 3.13 -7.76 1.88
N MET A 91 3.50 -6.70 1.15
CA MET A 91 3.18 -6.50 -0.27
C MET A 91 4.22 -7.11 -1.22
N SER A 92 5.24 -7.77 -0.69
CA SER A 92 6.24 -8.46 -1.47
C SER A 92 6.54 -9.78 -0.79
N GLU A 93 6.26 -10.90 -1.46
CA GLU A 93 6.57 -12.25 -0.96
C GLU A 93 8.05 -12.36 -0.54
N LYS A 94 8.94 -11.73 -1.31
CA LYS A 94 10.40 -11.70 -1.05
C LYS A 94 10.84 -10.57 -0.12
N ARG A 95 9.90 -9.81 0.45
CA ARG A 95 10.17 -8.68 1.34
C ARG A 95 11.13 -7.66 0.71
N ASP A 96 10.91 -7.34 -0.56
CA ASP A 96 11.72 -6.40 -1.33
C ASP A 96 11.64 -4.99 -0.73
N VAL A 97 12.72 -4.54 -0.09
CA VAL A 97 12.77 -3.23 0.58
C VAL A 97 12.65 -2.05 -0.39
N GLU A 98 12.81 -2.28 -1.69
CA GLU A 98 12.64 -1.24 -2.70
C GLU A 98 11.25 -1.29 -3.36
N TYR A 99 10.33 -2.14 -2.88
CA TYR A 99 9.05 -2.41 -3.56
C TYR A 99 8.28 -1.14 -3.90
N PHE A 100 7.93 -0.32 -2.90
CA PHE A 100 7.18 0.92 -3.16
C PHE A 100 8.02 2.00 -3.86
N ASN A 101 9.35 1.96 -3.72
CA ASN A 101 10.23 2.87 -4.44
C ASN A 101 10.24 2.57 -5.95
N LYS A 102 10.35 1.29 -6.34
CA LYS A 102 10.23 0.83 -7.73
C LYS A 102 8.88 1.21 -8.31
N MET A 103 7.79 0.96 -7.57
CA MET A 103 6.43 1.35 -7.98
C MET A 103 6.26 2.86 -8.24
N TRP A 104 7.05 3.70 -7.58
CA TRP A 104 7.00 5.16 -7.77
C TRP A 104 7.79 5.66 -9.00
N HIS A 105 8.84 4.92 -9.38
CA HIS A 105 9.81 5.30 -10.41
C HIS A 105 9.61 4.60 -11.76
N GLU A 106 8.82 3.52 -11.81
CA GLU A 106 8.29 2.92 -13.04
C GLU A 106 7.24 3.81 -13.72
#